data_AF-A0A2S9GFQ3-F1
#
_entry.id   AF-A0A2S9GFQ3-F1
#
_cell.length_a   1.000
_cell.length_b   1.000
_cell.length_c   1.000
_cell.angle_alpha   90.00
_cell.angle_beta   90.00
_cell.angle_gamma   90.00
#
_symmetry.space_group_name_H-M   'P 1'
#
loop_
_entity.id
_entity.type
_entity.pdbx_description
1 polymer ?
#
loop_
_entity_poly.entity_id
_entity_poly.type
_entity_poly.pdbx_seq_one_letter_code
_entity_poly.pdbx_strand_id
1 'polypeptide(L)'
;GLRLFYDFHDKHRAQVDGFANVPALNMCLVNDDGNVDYYHGALRIVDENKRIVREFDYHDYLDHFSEAVEPWSYMKFPFLKDLG
;
A
#
# COMPACT_ATOMS: atom_id res chain seq x y z
N GLY A 1 -14.15 18.32 18.07
CA GLY A 1 -13.50 17.60 16.96
C GLY A 1 -13.58 16.11 17.17
N LEU A 2 -12.61 15.54 17.90
CA LEU A 2 -12.44 14.09 18.06
C LEU A 2 -13.63 13.33 18.66
N ARG A 3 -14.36 13.95 19.60
CA ARG A 3 -15.55 13.35 20.22
C ARG A 3 -16.63 12.94 19.20
N LEU A 4 -16.83 13.74 18.15
CA LEU A 4 -17.78 13.42 17.08
C LEU A 4 -17.39 12.12 16.35
N PHE A 5 -16.10 11.92 16.09
CA PHE A 5 -15.60 10.74 15.41
C PHE A 5 -15.73 9.48 16.27
N TYR A 6 -15.41 9.57 17.57
CA TYR A 6 -15.59 8.45 18.48
C TYR A 6 -17.07 8.07 18.62
N ASP A 7 -17.95 9.04 18.83
CA ASP A 7 -19.39 8.80 18.95
C ASP A 7 -19.97 8.19 17.66
N PHE A 8 -19.47 8.61 16.50
CA PHE A 8 -19.86 8.04 15.20
C PHE A 8 -19.34 6.61 15.02
N HIS A 9 -18.06 6.36 15.32
CA HIS A 9 -17.44 5.05 15.21
C HIS A 9 -18.14 4.03 16.10
N ASP A 10 -18.43 4.40 17.35
CA ASP A 10 -19.12 3.51 18.30
C ASP A 10 -20.52 3.14 17.82
N LYS A 11 -21.26 4.10 17.26
CA LYS A 11 -22.63 3.86 16.74
C LYS A 11 -22.65 3.04 15.46
N HIS A 12 -21.61 3.11 14.64
CA HIS A 12 -21.55 2.49 13.31
C HIS A 12 -20.46 1.41 13.19
N ARG A 13 -19.97 0.89 14.32
CA ARG A 13 -18.78 0.06 14.42
C ARG A 13 -18.72 -1.10 13.42
N ALA A 14 -19.78 -1.88 13.31
CA ALA A 14 -19.83 -3.03 12.40
C ALA A 14 -19.68 -2.63 10.92
N GLN A 15 -20.22 -1.48 10.53
CA GLN A 15 -20.07 -0.96 9.18
C GLN A 15 -18.67 -0.39 8.96
N VAL A 16 -18.18 0.43 9.91
CA VAL A 16 -16.89 1.10 9.76
C VAL A 16 -15.73 0.11 9.77
N ASP A 17 -15.73 -0.85 10.70
CA ASP A 17 -14.65 -1.82 10.84
C ASP A 17 -14.65 -2.87 9.72
N GLY A 18 -15.80 -3.09 9.07
CA GLY A 18 -15.95 -4.07 7.97
C GLY A 18 -15.92 -3.47 6.56
N PHE A 19 -15.90 -2.14 6.42
CA PHE A 19 -16.02 -1.50 5.12
C PHE A 19 -14.73 -1.66 4.30
N ALA A 20 -14.86 -2.23 3.11
CA ALA A 20 -13.79 -2.32 2.11
C ALA A 20 -12.48 -2.96 2.63
N ASN A 21 -12.57 -3.92 3.56
CA ASN A 21 -11.41 -4.69 3.97
C ASN A 21 -10.97 -5.63 2.84
N VAL A 22 -9.83 -5.32 2.23
CA VAL A 22 -9.24 -6.09 1.14
C VAL A 22 -7.78 -6.35 1.49
N PRO A 23 -7.34 -7.62 1.56
CA PRO A 23 -5.92 -7.94 1.71
C PRO A 23 -5.13 -7.36 0.53
N ALA A 24 -4.14 -6.53 0.84
CA ALA A 24 -3.32 -5.87 -0.16
C ALA A 24 -1.87 -5.76 0.33
N LEU A 25 -0.95 -5.68 -0.64
CA LEU A 25 0.42 -5.31 -0.35
C LEU A 25 0.50 -3.80 -0.08
N ASN A 26 1.37 -3.42 0.86
CA ASN A 26 1.64 -2.03 1.17
C ASN A 26 3.06 -1.68 0.74
N MET A 27 3.25 -0.50 0.15
CA MET A 27 4.54 -0.04 -0.37
C MET A 27 4.90 1.32 0.23
N CYS A 28 6.15 1.48 0.65
CA CYS A 28 6.71 2.75 1.12
C CYS A 28 8.22 2.85 0.85
N LEU A 29 8.77 4.05 0.97
CA LEU A 29 10.21 4.28 1.02
C LEU A 29 10.72 4.16 2.46
N VAL A 30 11.88 3.53 2.63
CA VAL A 30 12.54 3.35 3.94
C VAL A 30 14.02 3.67 3.87
N ASN A 31 14.57 4.28 4.92
CA ASN A 31 16.00 4.52 5.03
C ASN A 31 16.77 3.26 5.50
N ASP A 32 18.10 3.37 5.62
CA ASP A 32 18.99 2.26 6.03
C ASP A 32 18.66 1.69 7.43
N ASP A 33 18.07 2.50 8.30
CA ASP A 33 17.58 2.07 9.63
C ASP A 33 16.19 1.41 9.56
N GLY A 34 15.58 1.35 8.38
CA GLY A 34 14.25 0.81 8.14
C GLY A 34 13.09 1.73 8.56
N ASN A 35 13.37 3.00 8.86
CA ASN A 35 12.37 4.02 9.19
C ASN A 35 11.73 4.58 7.91
N VAL A 36 10.50 5.10 8.01
CA VAL A 36 9.86 5.78 6.87
C VAL A 36 10.66 7.00 6.46
N ASP A 37 10.92 7.10 5.16
CA ASP A 37 11.54 8.26 4.54
C ASP A 37 10.72 8.66 3.30
N TYR A 38 10.51 9.95 3.09
CA TYR A 38 9.69 10.47 1.98
C TYR A 38 10.52 11.04 0.84
N TYR A 39 11.84 11.09 1.00
CA TYR A 39 12.77 11.68 0.03
C TYR A 39 13.70 10.65 -0.58
N HIS A 40 14.30 9.77 0.23
CA HIS A 40 15.32 8.84 -0.25
C HIS A 40 15.36 7.55 0.58
N GLY A 41 15.79 6.46 -0.04
CA GLY A 41 15.92 5.16 0.60
C GLY A 41 15.61 4.02 -0.37
N ALA A 42 15.34 2.84 0.17
CA ALA A 42 14.88 1.70 -0.60
C ALA A 42 13.35 1.65 -0.68
N LEU A 43 12.81 1.14 -1.79
CA LEU A 43 11.39 0.85 -1.93
C LEU A 43 11.09 -0.49 -1.26
N ARG A 44 10.30 -0.49 -0.19
CA ARG A 44 9.91 -1.67 0.58
C ARG A 44 8.44 -2.00 0.37
N ILE A 45 8.15 -3.28 0.17
CA ILE A 45 6.82 -3.83 -0.01
C ILE A 45 6.57 -4.89 1.06
N VAL A 46 5.44 -4.80 1.75
CA VAL A 46 5.07 -5.71 2.84
C VAL A 46 3.69 -6.32 2.64
N ASP A 47 3.50 -7.52 3.18
CA ASP A 47 2.19 -8.19 3.24
C ASP A 47 1.33 -7.67 4.42
N GLU A 48 0.12 -8.22 4.55
CA GLU A 48 -0.82 -7.90 5.65
C GLU A 48 -0.25 -8.20 7.05
N ASN A 49 0.75 -9.09 7.14
CA ASN A 49 1.44 -9.48 8.36
C ASN A 49 2.72 -8.67 8.60
N LYS A 50 2.96 -7.62 7.80
CA LYS A 50 4.16 -6.77 7.82
C LYS A 50 5.45 -7.53 7.49
N ARG A 51 5.37 -8.66 6.79
CA ARG A 51 6.55 -9.36 6.28
C ARG A 51 7.03 -8.68 5.01
N ILE A 52 8.34 -8.50 4.90
CA ILE A 52 8.97 -7.92 3.72
C ILE A 52 8.84 -8.92 2.57
N VAL A 53 8.10 -8.53 1.53
CA VAL A 53 7.97 -9.29 0.28
C VAL A 53 9.09 -8.89 -0.67
N ARG A 54 9.39 -7.60 -0.74
CA ARG A 54 10.47 -7.03 -1.56
C ARG A 54 11.07 -5.78 -0.92
N GLU A 55 12.35 -5.57 -1.17
CA GLU A 55 13.07 -4.35 -0.86
C GLU A 55 14.19 -4.17 -1.88
N PHE A 56 14.22 -3.03 -2.57
CA PHE A 56 15.16 -2.76 -3.65
C PHE A 56 15.31 -1.25 -3.90
N ASP A 57 16.32 -0.86 -4.67
CA ASP A 57 16.52 0.53 -5.07
C ASP A 57 15.40 0.96 -6.03
N TYR A 58 14.73 2.09 -5.73
CA TYR A 58 13.63 2.59 -6.56
C TYR A 58 14.06 2.94 -8.00
N HIS A 59 15.35 3.12 -8.27
CA HIS A 59 15.88 3.29 -9.62
C HIS A 59 15.63 2.06 -10.51
N ASP A 60 15.52 0.86 -9.91
CA ASP A 60 15.30 -0.40 -10.61
C ASP A 60 13.80 -0.74 -10.75
N TYR A 61 12.88 0.18 -10.47
CA TYR A 61 11.42 -0.11 -10.41
C TYR A 61 10.88 -0.78 -11.69
N LEU A 62 11.46 -0.45 -12.85
CA LEU A 62 11.05 -1.04 -14.12
C LEU A 62 11.30 -2.54 -14.19
N ASP A 63 12.17 -3.11 -13.37
CA ASP A 63 12.39 -4.56 -13.29
C ASP A 63 11.36 -5.25 -12.39
N HIS A 64 10.69 -4.49 -11.53
CA HIS A 64 9.79 -5.00 -10.50
C HIS A 64 8.31 -4.80 -10.80
N PHE A 65 7.93 -3.73 -11.52
CA PHE A 65 6.53 -3.38 -11.77
C PHE A 65 6.13 -3.50 -13.25
N SER A 66 4.88 -3.87 -13.48
CA SER A 66 4.18 -3.73 -14.76
C SER A 66 2.84 -3.02 -14.53
N GLU A 67 2.23 -2.54 -15.61
CA GLU A 67 1.01 -1.74 -15.54
C GLU A 67 -0.03 -2.27 -16.54
N ALA A 68 -1.17 -2.73 -16.04
CA ALA A 68 -2.31 -3.10 -16.88
C ALA A 68 -3.16 -1.88 -17.25
N VAL A 69 -3.85 -2.00 -18.39
CA VAL A 69 -4.84 -1.04 -18.88
C VAL A 69 -6.19 -1.72 -19.03
N GLU A 70 -7.24 -0.98 -18.71
CA GLU A 70 -8.62 -1.47 -18.80
C GLU A 70 -9.44 -0.56 -19.73
N PRO A 71 -10.30 -1.08 -20.61
CA PRO A 71 -11.02 -0.28 -21.61
C PRO A 71 -11.92 0.83 -21.02
N TRP A 72 -12.30 0.68 -19.76
CA TRP A 72 -13.22 1.55 -19.04
C TRP A 72 -12.53 2.59 -18.15
N SER A 73 -11.20 2.60 -18.09
CA SER A 73 -10.44 3.54 -17.26
C SER A 73 -9.17 4.01 -17.96
N TYR A 74 -8.90 5.31 -17.90
CA TYR A 74 -7.58 5.85 -18.27
C TYR A 74 -6.52 5.62 -17.20
N MET A 75 -6.92 5.41 -15.93
CA MET A 75 -5.97 5.03 -14.89
C MET A 75 -5.48 3.61 -15.12
N LYS A 76 -4.17 3.45 -15.03
CA LYS A 76 -3.50 2.15 -15.06
C LYS A 76 -3.64 1.43 -13.72
N PHE A 77 -3.39 0.13 -13.74
CA PHE A 77 -3.36 -0.74 -12.56
C PHE A 77 -1.95 -1.32 -12.41
N PRO A 78 -1.06 -0.67 -11.65
CA PRO A 78 0.28 -1.18 -11.40
C PRO A 78 0.25 -2.44 -10.52
N PHE A 79 1.09 -3.41 -10.83
CA PHE A 79 1.28 -4.63 -10.04
C PHE A 79 2.74 -5.09 -10.12
N LEU A 80 3.12 -6.00 -9.22
CA LEU A 80 4.42 -6.63 -9.24
C LEU A 80 4.49 -7.70 -10.34
N LYS A 81 5.53 -7.63 -11.18
CA LYS A 81 5.69 -8.51 -12.35
C LYS A 81 5.75 -10.00 -12.03
N ASP A 82 6.26 -10.33 -10.84
CA ASP A 82 6.37 -11.72 -10.39
C ASP A 82 5.03 -12.27 -9.87
N LEU A 83 4.05 -11.40 -9.64
CA LEU A 83 2.70 -11.74 -9.21
C LEU A 83 1.66 -11.65 -10.35
N GLY A 84 2.00 -11.05 -11.50
CA GLY A 84 1.15 -10.93 -12.69
C GLY A 84 1.84 -10.25 -13.85
#